data_AF-A0A8T0DHZ9-F1
#
_entry.id   AF-A0A8T0DHZ9-F1
#
_cell.length_a   1.000
_cell.length_b   1.000
_cell.length_c   1.000
_cell.angle_alpha   90.00
_cell.angle_beta   90.00
_cell.angle_gamma   90.00
#
_symmetry.space_group_name_H-M   'P 1'
#
loop_
_entity.id
_entity.type
_entity.pdbx_description
1 polymer ?
#
loop_
_entity_poly.entity_id
_entity_poly.type
_entity_poly.pdbx_seq_one_letter_code
_entity_poly.pdbx_strand_id
1 'polypeptide(L)'
;MPLHRKTFIRQDIIADLLYQVLQGTLPHDITFTPLPDNYLLIDEILLIPQFQQYACSFEDLVEVVHADSLLRFSVRGSKVRLKPPELNQDRNVVLSKKLAWILRHGAEKTGLQYREGGYLYLDEVLQLSAFSGFSVEDVRRVVEVNDKRRYDLSTEPGTSRLRIRAFQGHSVPIEGLELTPIVDASQFPTVIHGTYFKNWETIRTEGLKRMARTHIHFAPGETGDAGVISGMRASAEVLIYIDLAKAMQDGIHFYLSENQVILSEGDANGCLPPKYFTAAYQRHPRLPLPLV
;
A
#
# COMPACT_ATOMS: atom_id res chain seq x y z
N MET A 1 32.77 26.00 21.33
CA MET A 1 31.87 24.83 21.36
C MET A 1 31.88 24.20 19.98
N PRO A 2 32.37 22.96 19.81
CA PRO A 2 32.42 22.35 18.50
C PRO A 2 31.02 21.85 18.13
N LEU A 3 30.47 22.35 17.01
CA LEU A 3 29.33 21.75 16.33
C LEU A 3 29.67 20.27 16.07
N HIS A 4 28.87 19.36 16.61
CA HIS A 4 28.89 17.96 16.18
C HIS A 4 28.61 17.92 14.67
N ARG A 5 29.66 17.66 13.88
CA ARG A 5 29.48 17.18 12.50
C ARG A 5 28.73 15.85 12.62
N LYS A 6 27.46 15.84 12.22
CA LYS A 6 26.76 14.57 11.95
C LYS A 6 27.56 13.87 10.87
N THR A 7 28.17 12.73 11.20
CA THR A 7 28.70 11.81 10.20
C THR A 7 27.49 11.31 9.41
N PHE A 8 27.30 11.81 8.19
CA PHE A 8 26.23 11.31 7.34
C PHE A 8 26.58 9.88 6.94
N ILE A 9 25.67 8.95 7.21
CA ILE A 9 25.79 7.58 6.75
C ILE A 9 25.62 7.62 5.22
N ARG A 10 26.30 6.76 4.46
CA ARG A 10 26.25 6.72 2.97
C ARG A 10 24.82 6.86 2.43
N GLN A 11 23.85 6.20 3.08
CA GLN A 11 22.43 6.26 2.72
C GLN A 11 21.83 7.67 2.84
N ASP A 12 22.20 8.45 3.86
CA ASP A 12 21.73 9.84 4.01
C ASP A 12 22.25 10.72 2.87
N ILE A 13 23.49 10.49 2.43
CA ILE A 13 24.08 11.20 1.29
C ILE A 13 23.35 10.86 0.01
N ILE A 14 23.08 9.56 -0.24
CA ILE A 14 22.31 9.12 -1.41
C ILE A 14 20.89 9.70 -1.37
N ALA A 15 20.26 9.76 -0.20
CA ALA A 15 18.93 10.35 -0.03
C ALA A 15 18.92 11.85 -0.36
N ASP A 16 19.95 12.59 0.05
CA ASP A 16 20.07 14.01 -0.25
C ASP A 16 20.36 14.25 -1.73
N LEU A 17 21.26 13.48 -2.34
CA LEU A 17 21.51 13.51 -3.78
C LEU A 17 20.23 13.22 -4.59
N LEU A 18 19.48 12.18 -4.20
CA LEU A 18 18.22 11.83 -4.84
C LEU A 18 17.21 12.98 -4.73
N TYR A 19 17.12 13.62 -3.57
CA TYR A 19 16.27 14.78 -3.37
C TYR A 19 16.66 15.93 -4.30
N GLN A 20 17.95 16.27 -4.39
CA GLN A 20 18.44 17.35 -5.25
C GLN A 20 18.21 17.06 -6.74
N VAL A 21 18.42 15.82 -7.21
CA VAL A 21 18.11 15.42 -8.60
C VAL A 21 16.64 15.62 -8.91
N LEU A 22 15.75 15.13 -8.03
CA LEU A 22 14.30 15.20 -8.24
C LEU A 22 13.74 16.62 -8.11
N GLN A 23 14.48 17.53 -7.49
CA GLN A 23 14.19 18.97 -7.45
C GLN A 23 14.80 19.75 -8.63
N GLY A 24 15.64 19.10 -9.44
CA GLY A 24 16.40 19.76 -10.51
C GLY A 24 17.49 20.70 -10.00
N THR A 25 17.96 20.53 -8.76
CA THR A 25 18.98 21.38 -8.14
C THR A 25 20.38 20.77 -8.14
N LEU A 26 20.52 19.47 -8.44
CA LEU A 26 21.83 18.82 -8.58
C LEU A 26 22.39 19.09 -9.99
N PRO A 27 23.57 19.72 -10.13
CA PRO A 27 24.18 19.90 -11.45
C PRO A 27 24.64 18.57 -12.06
N HIS A 28 24.22 18.28 -13.30
CA HIS A 28 24.63 17.12 -14.09
C HIS A 28 24.34 17.33 -15.58
N ASP A 29 24.95 16.51 -16.45
CA ASP A 29 24.76 16.56 -17.90
C ASP A 29 23.81 15.47 -18.45
N ILE A 30 23.17 14.71 -17.56
CA ILE A 30 22.21 13.66 -17.95
C ILE A 30 20.91 14.29 -18.48
N THR A 31 20.47 13.85 -19.66
CA THR A 31 19.14 14.13 -20.21
C THR A 31 18.20 12.98 -19.86
N PHE A 32 17.18 13.25 -19.06
CA PHE A 32 16.23 12.21 -18.63
C PHE A 32 15.16 11.92 -19.68
N THR A 33 14.73 10.67 -19.73
CA THR A 33 13.55 10.27 -20.52
C THR A 33 12.31 10.98 -19.95
N PRO A 34 11.52 11.69 -20.77
CA PRO A 34 10.30 12.33 -20.30
C PRO A 34 9.26 11.28 -19.92
N LEU A 35 8.85 11.28 -18.65
CA LEU A 35 7.81 10.41 -18.13
C LEU A 35 6.65 11.23 -17.53
N PRO A 36 5.42 10.68 -17.52
CA PRO A 36 4.30 11.32 -16.84
C PRO A 36 4.55 11.48 -15.34
N ASP A 37 3.81 12.42 -14.74
CA ASP A 37 3.79 12.68 -13.29
C ASP A 37 5.17 12.89 -12.63
N ASN A 38 6.12 13.49 -13.35
CA ASN A 38 7.47 13.82 -12.88
C ASN A 38 8.28 12.61 -12.39
N TYR A 39 8.03 11.42 -12.96
CA TYR A 39 8.89 10.27 -12.74
C TYR A 39 10.21 10.41 -13.51
N LEU A 40 11.29 9.92 -12.92
CA LEU A 40 12.58 9.69 -13.59
C LEU A 40 12.92 8.20 -13.55
N LEU A 41 13.70 7.71 -14.52
CA LEU A 41 14.23 6.35 -14.50
C LEU A 41 15.43 6.27 -13.54
N ILE A 42 15.43 5.25 -12.67
CA ILE A 42 16.50 5.03 -11.71
C ILE A 42 17.84 4.83 -12.43
N ASP A 43 17.86 4.02 -13.49
CA ASP A 43 19.09 3.73 -14.23
C ASP A 43 19.72 4.99 -14.82
N GLU A 44 18.92 5.98 -15.24
CA GLU A 44 19.43 7.27 -15.72
C GLU A 44 20.01 8.11 -14.58
N ILE A 45 19.39 8.10 -13.39
CA ILE A 45 19.92 8.77 -12.20
C ILE A 45 21.28 8.18 -11.80
N LEU A 46 21.43 6.85 -11.90
CA LEU A 46 22.68 6.16 -11.55
C LEU A 46 23.85 6.48 -12.49
N LEU A 47 23.59 7.11 -13.66
CA LEU A 47 24.65 7.62 -14.54
C LEU A 47 25.29 8.92 -14.03
N ILE A 48 24.66 9.60 -13.06
CA ILE A 48 25.19 10.85 -12.49
C ILE A 48 26.49 10.55 -11.70
N PRO A 49 27.61 11.27 -11.95
CA PRO A 49 28.90 10.98 -11.32
C PRO A 49 28.87 10.94 -9.79
N GLN A 50 28.06 11.79 -9.16
CA GLN A 50 27.88 11.85 -7.72
C GLN A 50 27.31 10.53 -7.16
N PHE A 51 26.41 9.85 -7.88
CA PHE A 51 25.89 8.53 -7.46
C PHE A 51 26.93 7.43 -7.69
N GLN A 52 27.67 7.50 -8.79
CA GLN A 52 28.76 6.56 -9.09
C GLN A 52 29.90 6.64 -8.06
N GLN A 53 30.21 7.84 -7.57
CA GLN A 53 31.22 8.06 -6.52
C GLN A 53 30.91 7.27 -5.24
N TYR A 54 29.64 7.11 -4.90
CA TYR A 54 29.20 6.31 -3.75
C TYR A 54 28.87 4.86 -4.10
N ALA A 55 29.22 4.42 -5.32
CA ALA A 55 28.86 3.11 -5.87
C ALA A 55 27.38 2.79 -5.64
N CYS A 56 26.50 3.77 -5.86
CA CYS A 56 25.06 3.61 -5.64
C CYS A 56 24.51 2.61 -6.67
N SER A 57 23.88 1.55 -6.18
CA SER A 57 23.15 0.56 -6.98
C SER A 57 21.67 0.93 -7.09
N PHE A 58 20.95 0.19 -7.94
CA PHE A 58 19.49 0.25 -8.00
C PHE A 58 18.88 -0.08 -6.64
N GLU A 59 19.38 -1.14 -5.99
CA GLU A 59 18.94 -1.61 -4.69
C GLU A 59 19.16 -0.57 -3.60
N ASP A 60 20.31 0.11 -3.60
CA ASP A 60 20.60 1.19 -2.64
C ASP A 60 19.58 2.33 -2.75
N LEU A 61 19.23 2.74 -3.97
CA LEU A 61 18.29 3.84 -4.19
C LEU A 61 16.88 3.43 -3.77
N VAL A 62 16.48 2.19 -4.06
CA VAL A 62 15.20 1.62 -3.60
C VAL A 62 15.16 1.56 -2.06
N GLU A 63 16.25 1.15 -1.41
CA GLU A 63 16.37 1.13 0.04
C GLU A 63 16.23 2.53 0.63
N VAL A 64 16.92 3.53 0.06
CA VAL A 64 16.81 4.94 0.45
C VAL A 64 15.37 5.44 0.36
N VAL A 65 14.65 5.12 -0.73
CA VAL A 65 13.25 5.50 -0.89
C VAL A 65 12.36 4.87 0.19
N HIS A 66 12.62 3.61 0.55
CA HIS A 66 11.84 2.90 1.57
C HIS A 66 12.17 3.31 3.00
N ALA A 67 13.43 3.66 3.27
CA ALA A 67 13.91 4.10 4.58
C ALA A 67 13.60 5.58 4.88
N ASP A 68 13.28 6.39 3.85
CA ASP A 68 13.06 7.83 4.01
C ASP A 68 11.98 8.13 5.07
N SER A 69 12.41 8.81 6.13
CA SER A 69 11.58 8.96 7.32
C SER A 69 10.34 9.83 7.10
N LEU A 70 10.40 10.71 6.11
CA LEU A 70 9.37 11.66 5.71
C LEU A 70 8.50 11.15 4.54
N LEU A 71 8.82 9.98 4.00
CA LEU A 71 8.18 9.40 2.81
C LEU A 71 8.16 10.37 1.62
N ARG A 72 9.23 11.16 1.41
CA ARG A 72 9.40 12.16 0.35
C ARG A 72 9.36 11.56 -1.05
N PHE A 73 9.75 10.30 -1.18
CA PHE A 73 9.92 9.64 -2.48
C PHE A 73 8.81 8.62 -2.76
N SER A 74 8.55 8.38 -4.04
CA SER A 74 7.76 7.25 -4.52
C SER A 74 8.56 6.48 -5.56
N VAL A 75 8.72 5.17 -5.36
CA VAL A 75 9.28 4.25 -6.36
C VAL A 75 8.18 3.37 -6.96
N ARG A 76 8.25 3.09 -8.27
CA ARG A 76 7.36 2.17 -9.01
C ARG A 76 8.14 1.46 -10.11
N GLY A 77 8.47 0.19 -9.90
CA GLY A 77 9.40 -0.51 -10.79
C GLY A 77 10.72 0.25 -10.86
N SER A 78 11.19 0.55 -12.07
CA SER A 78 12.42 1.32 -12.31
C SER A 78 12.26 2.84 -12.26
N LYS A 79 11.12 3.35 -11.77
CA LYS A 79 10.80 4.79 -11.78
C LYS A 79 10.75 5.36 -10.38
N VAL A 80 11.30 6.56 -10.18
CA VAL A 80 11.27 7.28 -8.90
C VAL A 80 10.80 8.73 -9.07
N ARG A 81 10.13 9.28 -8.06
CA ARG A 81 9.75 10.71 -8.03
C ARG A 81 9.67 11.32 -6.64
N LEU A 82 9.91 12.63 -6.60
CA LEU A 82 9.02 13.66 -6.06
C LEU A 82 7.63 13.28 -5.50
N LYS A 83 7.39 13.10 -4.21
CA LYS A 83 6.02 13.28 -3.70
C LYS A 83 5.75 14.77 -3.46
N PRO A 84 4.57 15.28 -3.80
CA PRO A 84 4.15 16.63 -3.43
C PRO A 84 4.36 16.90 -1.92
N PRO A 85 4.95 18.05 -1.52
CA PRO A 85 5.28 18.35 -0.12
C PRO A 85 4.09 18.35 0.85
N GLU A 86 2.89 18.65 0.34
CA GLU A 86 1.62 18.57 1.08
C GLU A 86 1.25 17.13 1.47
N LEU A 87 1.75 16.14 0.74
CA LEU A 87 1.55 14.74 1.09
C LEU A 87 2.53 14.34 2.19
N ASN A 88 2.00 13.86 3.32
CA ASN A 88 2.74 13.36 4.49
C ASN A 88 3.16 14.43 5.52
N GLN A 89 2.49 15.59 5.56
CA GLN A 89 2.69 16.56 6.64
C GLN A 89 2.27 16.02 8.02
N ASP A 90 1.22 15.19 8.06
CA ASP A 90 0.75 14.58 9.29
C ASP A 90 1.63 13.37 9.68
N ARG A 91 2.29 13.49 10.84
CA ARG A 91 3.15 12.47 11.43
C ARG A 91 2.40 11.15 11.70
N ASN A 92 1.11 11.18 12.05
CA ASN A 92 0.29 9.98 12.21
C ASN A 92 0.00 9.31 10.86
N VAL A 93 -0.22 10.08 9.80
CA VAL A 93 -0.38 9.55 8.44
C VAL A 93 0.92 8.90 7.95
N VAL A 94 2.08 9.50 8.23
CA VAL A 94 3.39 8.91 7.95
C VAL A 94 3.55 7.57 8.67
N LEU A 95 3.32 7.55 9.99
CA LEU A 95 3.42 6.33 10.78
C LEU A 95 2.47 5.25 10.28
N SER A 96 1.20 5.58 10.00
CA SER A 96 0.24 4.63 9.44
C SER A 96 0.73 4.07 8.09
N LYS A 97 1.31 4.88 7.20
CA LYS A 97 1.85 4.38 5.93
C LYS A 97 3.04 3.43 6.13
N LYS A 98 3.93 3.76 7.06
CA LYS A 98 5.06 2.88 7.43
C LYS A 98 4.59 1.56 8.02
N LEU A 99 3.64 1.60 8.97
CA LEU A 99 2.99 0.41 9.54
C LEU A 99 2.31 -0.42 8.44
N ALA A 100 1.56 0.21 7.53
CA ALA A 100 0.92 -0.50 6.43
C ALA A 100 1.94 -1.19 5.52
N TRP A 101 3.11 -0.60 5.28
CA TRP A 101 4.15 -1.23 4.47
C TRP A 101 4.78 -2.43 5.19
N ILE A 102 5.25 -2.24 6.43
CA ILE A 102 5.95 -3.31 7.15
C ILE A 102 5.03 -4.51 7.42
N LEU A 103 3.78 -4.25 7.84
CA LEU A 103 2.81 -5.29 8.21
C LEU A 103 2.19 -6.02 7.02
N ARG A 104 2.39 -5.55 5.78
CA ARG A 104 1.77 -6.16 4.58
C ARG A 104 2.76 -6.70 3.57
N HIS A 105 3.97 -6.13 3.56
CA HIS A 105 4.92 -6.29 2.47
C HIS A 105 6.37 -6.41 2.96
N GLY A 106 6.73 -5.65 4.00
CA GLY A 106 8.12 -5.35 4.30
C GLY A 106 8.79 -6.23 5.35
N ALA A 107 8.04 -6.98 6.16
CA ALA A 107 8.57 -7.67 7.35
C ALA A 107 9.84 -8.50 7.05
N GLU A 108 9.76 -9.41 6.09
CA GLU A 108 10.90 -10.29 5.75
C GLU A 108 12.11 -9.51 5.25
N LYS A 109 11.89 -8.40 4.51
CA LYS A 109 12.96 -7.53 4.00
C LYS A 109 13.70 -6.80 5.12
N THR A 110 13.09 -6.65 6.29
CA THR A 110 13.73 -6.06 7.46
C THR A 110 14.18 -7.12 8.46
N GLY A 111 14.20 -8.40 8.07
CA GLY A 111 14.58 -9.52 8.93
C GLY A 111 13.52 -9.89 9.98
N LEU A 112 12.32 -9.31 9.92
CA LEU A 112 11.20 -9.68 10.79
C LEU A 112 10.42 -10.84 10.18
N GLN A 113 9.84 -11.68 11.03
CA GLN A 113 9.04 -12.81 10.60
C GLN A 113 7.60 -12.61 11.03
N TYR A 114 6.67 -12.83 10.09
CA TYR A 114 5.26 -12.90 10.42
C TYR A 114 4.99 -14.09 11.35
N ARG A 115 4.25 -13.82 12.41
CA ARG A 115 3.66 -14.85 13.26
C ARG A 115 2.26 -15.18 12.76
N GLU A 116 1.65 -16.20 13.36
CA GLU A 116 0.25 -16.57 13.13
C GLU A 116 -0.65 -15.32 13.15
N GLY A 117 -1.58 -15.22 12.20
CA GLY A 117 -2.45 -14.07 12.04
C GLY A 117 -1.78 -12.82 11.45
N GLY A 118 -0.50 -12.89 11.07
CA GLY A 118 0.25 -11.77 10.49
C GLY A 118 0.81 -10.81 11.53
N TYR A 119 0.93 -11.24 12.78
CA TYR A 119 1.49 -10.41 13.85
C TYR A 119 3.00 -10.26 13.74
N LEU A 120 3.48 -9.06 14.08
CA LEU A 120 4.87 -8.75 14.41
C LEU A 120 4.94 -8.21 15.84
N TYR A 121 6.06 -8.37 16.53
CA TYR A 121 6.24 -7.73 17.82
C TYR A 121 6.53 -6.24 17.66
N LEU A 122 5.85 -5.42 18.46
CA LEU A 122 5.91 -3.98 18.29
C LEU A 122 7.29 -3.40 18.67
N ASP A 123 7.94 -3.97 19.67
CA ASP A 123 9.29 -3.55 20.08
C ASP A 123 10.32 -3.79 18.97
N GLU A 124 10.22 -4.90 18.24
CA GLU A 124 11.09 -5.19 17.09
C GLU A 124 10.82 -4.23 15.93
N VAL A 125 9.55 -3.94 15.63
CA VAL A 125 9.18 -2.96 14.60
C VAL A 125 9.72 -1.56 14.94
N LEU A 126 9.65 -1.15 16.20
CA LEU A 126 10.12 0.17 16.64
C LEU A 126 11.66 0.28 16.72
N GLN A 127 12.39 -0.83 16.73
CA GLN A 127 13.86 -0.85 16.63
C GLN A 127 14.36 -0.58 15.20
N LEU A 128 13.51 -0.74 14.19
CA LEU A 128 13.89 -0.45 12.80
C LEU A 128 14.18 1.04 12.61
N SER A 129 15.22 1.36 11.83
CA SER A 129 15.62 2.75 11.53
C SER A 129 14.48 3.59 10.95
N ALA A 130 13.63 2.99 10.11
CA ALA A 130 12.44 3.60 9.53
C ALA A 130 11.42 4.06 10.60
N PHE A 131 11.44 3.49 11.79
CA PHE A 131 10.55 3.83 12.91
C PHE A 131 11.24 4.67 13.99
N SER A 132 12.49 5.08 13.77
CA SER A 132 13.21 5.98 14.69
C SER A 132 12.41 7.25 14.96
N GLY A 133 12.28 7.59 16.25
CA GLY A 133 11.50 8.73 16.71
C GLY A 133 10.00 8.47 16.83
N PHE A 134 9.50 7.24 16.65
CA PHE A 134 8.14 6.84 17.03
C PHE A 134 8.14 6.02 18.31
N SER A 135 7.14 6.26 19.15
CA SER A 135 6.91 5.54 20.42
C SER A 135 5.74 4.56 20.30
N VAL A 136 5.61 3.67 21.29
CA VAL A 136 4.43 2.81 21.44
C VAL A 136 3.15 3.65 21.50
N GLU A 137 3.19 4.81 22.17
CA GLU A 137 2.04 5.71 22.29
C GLU A 137 1.65 6.34 20.94
N ASP A 138 2.62 6.67 20.09
CA ASP A 138 2.34 7.12 18.73
C ASP A 138 1.60 6.02 17.93
N VAL A 139 2.00 4.75 18.13
CA VAL A 139 1.36 3.61 17.47
C VAL A 139 -0.06 3.39 18.02
N ARG A 140 -0.27 3.41 19.34
CA ARG A 140 -1.60 3.32 19.96
C ARG A 140 -2.55 4.35 19.37
N ARG A 141 -2.13 5.62 19.36
CA ARG A 141 -2.90 6.71 18.76
C ARG A 141 -3.23 6.46 17.28
N VAL A 142 -2.27 5.98 16.49
CA VAL A 142 -2.51 5.66 15.07
C VAL A 142 -3.48 4.50 14.86
N VAL A 143 -3.48 3.51 15.76
CA VAL A 143 -4.41 2.37 15.72
C VAL A 143 -5.82 2.83 16.12
N GLU A 144 -5.94 3.64 17.17
CA GLU A 144 -7.21 4.16 17.69
C GLU A 144 -7.90 5.16 16.74
N VAL A 145 -7.13 6.09 16.16
CA VAL A 145 -7.65 7.16 15.28
C VAL A 145 -7.77 6.69 13.81
N ASN A 146 -7.52 5.41 13.53
CA ASN A 146 -7.56 4.92 12.15
C ASN A 146 -9.00 4.82 11.63
N ASP A 147 -9.42 5.75 10.77
CA ASP A 147 -10.76 5.72 10.13
C ASP A 147 -11.09 4.38 9.46
N LYS A 148 -10.06 3.72 8.91
CA LYS A 148 -10.19 2.44 8.20
C LYS A 148 -9.98 1.22 9.10
N ARG A 149 -9.72 1.43 10.40
CA ARG A 149 -9.43 0.38 11.41
C ARG A 149 -8.48 -0.67 10.84
N ARG A 150 -7.32 -0.26 10.32
CA ARG A 150 -6.44 -1.13 9.51
C ARG A 150 -5.67 -2.18 10.31
N TYR A 151 -5.50 -1.95 11.60
CA TYR A 151 -4.54 -2.66 12.43
C TYR A 151 -5.21 -3.19 13.69
N ASP A 152 -4.72 -4.32 14.16
CA ASP A 152 -4.91 -4.76 15.54
C ASP A 152 -3.60 -4.55 16.31
N LEU A 153 -3.73 -4.02 17.53
CA LEU A 153 -2.65 -3.90 18.50
C LEU A 153 -3.10 -4.55 19.79
N SER A 154 -2.48 -5.69 20.11
CA SER A 154 -2.86 -6.51 21.25
C SER A 154 -1.62 -6.96 22.02
N THR A 155 -1.84 -7.52 23.21
CA THR A 155 -0.80 -8.22 23.95
C THR A 155 -0.80 -9.68 23.52
N GLU A 156 0.37 -10.27 23.33
CA GLU A 156 0.48 -11.70 23.08
C GLU A 156 -0.09 -12.51 24.27
N PRO A 157 -0.95 -13.52 24.02
CA PRO A 157 -1.54 -14.31 25.09
C PRO A 157 -0.49 -14.92 26.02
N GLY A 158 -0.66 -14.73 27.33
CA GLY A 158 0.26 -15.26 28.34
C GLY A 158 1.56 -14.47 28.52
N THR A 159 1.75 -13.38 27.79
CA THR A 159 2.91 -12.48 27.97
C THR A 159 2.46 -11.03 28.18
N SER A 160 3.41 -10.13 28.43
CA SER A 160 3.18 -8.68 28.45
C SER A 160 3.68 -8.00 27.16
N ARG A 161 4.07 -8.78 26.14
CA ARG A 161 4.70 -8.26 24.92
C ARG A 161 3.63 -7.82 23.93
N LEU A 162 3.77 -6.60 23.42
CA LEU A 162 2.84 -6.04 22.44
C LEU A 162 3.13 -6.61 21.06
N ARG A 163 2.07 -6.95 20.33
CA ARG A 163 2.10 -7.39 18.94
C ARG A 163 1.12 -6.58 18.10
N ILE A 164 1.45 -6.40 16.83
CA ILE A 164 0.65 -5.61 15.88
C ILE A 164 0.52 -6.36 14.56
N ARG A 165 -0.66 -6.31 13.93
CA ARG A 165 -0.92 -6.87 12.59
C ARG A 165 -1.75 -5.91 11.73
N ALA A 166 -1.77 -6.14 10.43
CA ALA A 166 -2.80 -5.56 9.55
C ALA A 166 -3.91 -6.59 9.31
N PHE A 167 -5.18 -6.17 9.25
CA PHE A 167 -6.28 -7.11 9.00
C PHE A 167 -6.34 -7.64 7.55
N GLN A 168 -5.82 -6.88 6.61
CA GLN A 168 -5.84 -7.22 5.17
C GLN A 168 -4.76 -6.47 4.41
N GLY A 169 -4.59 -6.83 3.13
CA GLY A 169 -3.78 -6.09 2.17
C GLY A 169 -2.37 -6.64 1.99
N HIS A 170 -2.09 -7.82 2.53
CA HIS A 170 -0.81 -8.51 2.43
C HIS A 170 -0.47 -8.85 0.96
N SER A 171 0.83 -8.76 0.62
CA SER A 171 1.38 -9.28 -0.64
C SER A 171 2.00 -10.66 -0.50
N VAL A 172 2.07 -11.17 0.71
CA VAL A 172 2.57 -12.52 1.02
C VAL A 172 1.44 -13.32 1.66
N PRO A 173 1.40 -14.64 1.48
CA PRO A 173 0.51 -15.51 2.24
C PRO A 173 0.78 -15.36 3.75
N ILE A 174 -0.29 -15.28 4.55
CA ILE A 174 -0.22 -15.19 6.01
C ILE A 174 -1.01 -16.37 6.57
N GLU A 175 -0.34 -17.20 7.37
CA GLU A 175 -0.99 -18.29 8.09
C GLU A 175 -1.86 -17.74 9.23
N GLY A 176 -3.02 -18.35 9.46
CA GLY A 176 -3.93 -17.96 10.55
C GLY A 176 -4.57 -16.57 10.40
N LEU A 177 -4.57 -15.99 9.19
CA LEU A 177 -5.26 -14.73 8.96
C LEU A 177 -6.77 -14.89 9.18
N GLU A 178 -7.33 -14.10 10.09
CA GLU A 178 -8.74 -14.17 10.45
C GLU A 178 -9.62 -13.54 9.37
N LEU A 179 -10.13 -14.40 8.49
CA LEU A 179 -11.07 -14.05 7.43
C LEU A 179 -12.34 -14.89 7.58
N THR A 180 -13.49 -14.24 7.71
CA THR A 180 -14.78 -14.93 7.85
C THR A 180 -15.34 -15.27 6.47
N PRO A 181 -15.60 -16.54 6.13
CA PRO A 181 -16.21 -16.88 4.84
C PRO A 181 -17.58 -16.24 4.67
N ILE A 182 -17.82 -15.63 3.52
CA ILE A 182 -19.15 -15.14 3.13
C ILE A 182 -19.89 -16.31 2.50
N VAL A 183 -20.91 -16.81 3.20
CA VAL A 183 -21.71 -17.97 2.78
C VAL A 183 -23.09 -17.58 2.25
N ASP A 184 -23.50 -16.33 2.46
CA ASP A 184 -24.79 -15.78 2.02
C ASP A 184 -24.58 -14.41 1.37
N ALA A 185 -24.74 -14.36 0.04
CA ALA A 185 -24.57 -13.14 -0.73
C ALA A 185 -25.62 -12.06 -0.39
N SER A 186 -26.77 -12.42 0.17
CA SER A 186 -27.83 -11.47 0.52
C SER A 186 -27.43 -10.51 1.65
N GLN A 187 -26.42 -10.89 2.44
CA GLN A 187 -25.82 -10.04 3.47
C GLN A 187 -25.05 -8.84 2.88
N PHE A 188 -24.65 -8.93 1.61
CA PHE A 188 -23.86 -7.92 0.92
C PHE A 188 -24.53 -7.56 -0.42
N PRO A 189 -25.66 -6.82 -0.38
CA PRO A 189 -26.41 -6.46 -1.59
C PRO A 189 -25.61 -5.58 -2.56
N THR A 190 -24.56 -4.94 -2.07
CA THR A 190 -23.67 -4.08 -2.85
C THR A 190 -22.22 -4.48 -2.61
N VAL A 191 -21.51 -4.83 -3.68
CA VAL A 191 -20.07 -5.13 -3.65
C VAL A 191 -19.39 -4.35 -4.77
N ILE A 192 -18.44 -3.48 -4.40
CA ILE A 192 -17.86 -2.50 -5.33
C ILE A 192 -16.35 -2.57 -5.32
N HIS A 193 -15.74 -2.56 -6.51
CA HIS A 193 -14.33 -2.29 -6.70
C HIS A 193 -14.10 -0.88 -7.25
N GLY A 194 -13.27 -0.09 -6.57
CA GLY A 194 -12.90 1.25 -6.99
C GLY A 194 -11.52 1.26 -7.66
N THR A 195 -11.44 1.78 -8.87
CA THR A 195 -10.20 1.84 -9.66
C THR A 195 -10.02 3.21 -10.34
N TYR A 196 -8.97 3.33 -11.16
CA TYR A 196 -8.63 4.53 -11.93
C TYR A 196 -8.91 4.30 -13.42
N PHE A 197 -9.18 5.36 -14.18
CA PHE A 197 -9.53 5.26 -15.60
C PHE A 197 -8.50 4.53 -16.44
N LYS A 198 -7.22 4.78 -16.19
CA LYS A 198 -6.10 4.12 -16.88
C LYS A 198 -6.09 2.59 -16.76
N ASN A 199 -6.77 2.04 -15.76
CA ASN A 199 -6.86 0.59 -15.55
C ASN A 199 -8.15 0.01 -16.15
N TRP A 200 -9.13 0.85 -16.51
CA TRP A 200 -10.48 0.41 -16.86
C TRP A 200 -10.49 -0.49 -18.09
N GLU A 201 -9.75 -0.12 -19.14
CA GLU A 201 -9.72 -0.89 -20.38
C GLU A 201 -9.21 -2.33 -20.19
N THR A 202 -8.15 -2.48 -19.38
CA THR A 202 -7.64 -3.81 -19.01
C THR A 202 -8.63 -4.55 -18.11
N ILE A 203 -9.24 -3.87 -17.14
CA ILE A 203 -10.16 -4.53 -16.20
C ILE A 203 -11.44 -5.00 -16.90
N ARG A 204 -12.03 -4.20 -17.80
CA ARG A 204 -13.27 -4.57 -18.49
C ARG A 204 -13.08 -5.76 -19.44
N THR A 205 -11.86 -5.94 -19.97
CA THR A 205 -11.54 -7.02 -20.92
C THR A 205 -10.99 -8.27 -20.22
N GLU A 206 -10.12 -8.11 -19.22
CA GLU A 206 -9.41 -9.21 -18.57
C GLU A 206 -9.93 -9.59 -17.18
N GLY A 207 -10.75 -8.73 -16.57
CA GLY A 207 -11.26 -8.91 -15.20
C GLY A 207 -10.42 -8.24 -14.13
N LEU A 208 -10.87 -8.36 -12.87
CA LEU A 208 -10.17 -7.84 -11.70
C LEU A 208 -9.17 -8.88 -11.20
N LYS A 209 -7.88 -8.55 -11.16
CA LYS A 209 -6.84 -9.44 -10.65
C LYS A 209 -6.38 -9.01 -9.27
N ARG A 210 -5.94 -9.97 -8.44
CA ARG A 210 -5.30 -9.68 -7.14
C ARG A 210 -3.99 -8.90 -7.27
N MET A 211 -3.42 -8.84 -8.48
CA MET A 211 -2.13 -8.20 -8.77
C MET A 211 -1.03 -8.76 -7.85
N ALA A 212 -0.24 -7.90 -7.21
CA ALA A 212 0.79 -8.31 -6.26
C ALA A 212 0.24 -8.66 -4.85
N ARG A 213 -1.08 -8.63 -4.63
CA ARG A 213 -1.71 -8.97 -3.36
C ARG A 213 -2.21 -10.41 -3.38
N THR A 214 -2.52 -10.93 -2.20
CA THR A 214 -3.16 -12.25 -2.06
C THR A 214 -4.62 -12.26 -2.48
N HIS A 215 -5.32 -11.12 -2.33
CA HIS A 215 -6.75 -10.99 -2.61
C HIS A 215 -7.09 -9.75 -3.44
N ILE A 216 -8.14 -9.86 -4.26
CA ILE A 216 -8.92 -8.73 -4.79
C ILE A 216 -9.73 -8.14 -3.62
N HIS A 217 -9.80 -6.81 -3.56
CA HIS A 217 -10.48 -6.10 -2.47
C HIS A 217 -11.72 -5.38 -2.98
N PHE A 218 -12.80 -5.48 -2.23
CA PHE A 218 -14.08 -4.85 -2.52
C PHE A 218 -14.60 -4.11 -1.28
N ALA A 219 -15.33 -3.02 -1.52
CA ALA A 219 -16.10 -2.35 -0.50
C ALA A 219 -17.54 -2.93 -0.47
N PRO A 220 -18.16 -3.07 0.71
CA PRO A 220 -19.55 -3.51 0.85
C PRO A 220 -20.59 -2.42 0.51
N GLY A 221 -20.16 -1.31 -0.11
CA GLY A 221 -20.97 -0.13 -0.39
C GLY A 221 -20.13 1.02 -0.94
N GLU A 222 -20.78 2.14 -1.27
CA GLU A 222 -20.09 3.35 -1.72
C GLU A 222 -19.47 4.12 -0.55
N THR A 223 -18.55 5.05 -0.87
CA THR A 223 -17.95 5.89 0.18
C THR A 223 -18.99 6.86 0.72
N GLY A 224 -19.29 6.77 2.02
CA GLY A 224 -20.29 7.61 2.69
C GLY A 224 -21.58 6.88 3.07
N ASP A 225 -21.78 5.67 2.54
CA ASP A 225 -22.91 4.82 2.95
C ASP A 225 -22.79 4.39 4.41
N ALA A 226 -23.93 4.29 5.10
CA ALA A 226 -23.98 3.83 6.47
C ALA A 226 -23.39 2.41 6.60
N GLY A 227 -22.44 2.22 7.51
CA GLY A 227 -21.79 0.92 7.75
C GLY A 227 -20.54 0.64 6.90
N VAL A 228 -20.20 1.50 5.93
CA VAL A 228 -18.95 1.36 5.16
C VAL A 228 -17.78 1.95 5.94
N ILE A 229 -17.08 1.11 6.70
CA ILE A 229 -15.86 1.49 7.45
C ILE A 229 -14.69 1.67 6.48
N SER A 230 -14.34 0.61 5.76
CA SER A 230 -13.25 0.60 4.80
C SER A 230 -13.77 0.64 3.37
N GLY A 231 -14.12 1.85 2.93
CA GLY A 231 -14.49 2.10 1.54
C GLY A 231 -13.30 2.15 0.58
N MET A 232 -13.63 2.42 -0.67
CA MET A 232 -12.69 2.69 -1.76
C MET A 232 -11.82 3.92 -1.47
N ARG A 233 -10.79 4.15 -2.29
CA ARG A 233 -10.03 5.39 -2.20
C ARG A 233 -10.94 6.57 -2.59
N ALA A 234 -10.82 7.70 -1.90
CA ALA A 234 -11.52 8.92 -2.28
C ALA A 234 -11.19 9.36 -3.72
N SER A 235 -9.96 9.07 -4.16
CA SER A 235 -9.50 9.34 -5.52
C SER A 235 -9.87 8.27 -6.56
N ALA A 236 -10.64 7.24 -6.22
CA ALA A 236 -11.13 6.29 -7.22
C ALA A 236 -12.02 7.02 -8.23
N GLU A 237 -11.80 6.75 -9.52
CA GLU A 237 -12.47 7.41 -10.65
C GLU A 237 -13.53 6.53 -11.28
N VAL A 238 -13.36 5.20 -11.17
CA VAL A 238 -14.26 4.19 -11.73
C VAL A 238 -14.75 3.27 -10.63
N LEU A 239 -16.06 3.02 -10.60
CA LEU A 239 -16.74 2.09 -9.69
C LEU A 239 -17.22 0.88 -10.49
N ILE A 240 -16.90 -0.33 -10.05
CA ILE A 240 -17.30 -1.58 -10.69
C ILE A 240 -18.14 -2.37 -9.69
N TYR A 241 -19.38 -2.66 -10.05
CA TYR A 241 -20.32 -3.42 -9.21
C TYR A 241 -20.25 -4.89 -9.55
N ILE A 242 -20.26 -5.73 -8.52
CA ILE A 242 -20.03 -7.18 -8.64
C ILE A 242 -21.30 -7.95 -8.35
N ASP A 243 -21.59 -8.93 -9.21
CA ASP A 243 -22.58 -9.98 -8.98
C ASP A 243 -22.01 -11.02 -8.03
N LEU A 244 -22.08 -10.72 -6.73
CA LEU A 244 -21.53 -11.58 -5.68
C LEU A 244 -22.19 -12.98 -5.71
N ALA A 245 -23.52 -13.03 -5.84
CA ALA A 245 -24.28 -14.27 -5.83
C ALA A 245 -23.88 -15.19 -6.98
N LYS A 246 -23.79 -14.65 -8.21
CA LYS A 246 -23.35 -15.43 -9.37
C LYS A 246 -21.91 -15.90 -9.24
N ALA A 247 -21.01 -15.04 -8.76
CA ALA A 247 -19.61 -15.42 -8.57
C ALA A 247 -19.46 -16.57 -7.55
N MET A 248 -20.21 -16.52 -6.44
CA MET A 248 -20.24 -17.58 -5.44
C MET A 248 -20.84 -18.88 -5.97
N GLN A 249 -21.93 -18.81 -6.76
CA GLN A 249 -22.53 -19.98 -7.42
C GLN A 249 -21.55 -20.66 -8.39
N ASP A 250 -20.74 -19.87 -9.10
CA ASP A 250 -19.69 -20.36 -9.99
C ASP A 250 -18.42 -20.84 -9.24
N GLY A 251 -18.45 -20.87 -7.89
CA GLY A 251 -17.39 -21.43 -7.05
C GLY A 251 -16.30 -20.44 -6.61
N ILE A 252 -16.48 -19.13 -6.83
CA ILE A 252 -15.54 -18.11 -6.34
C ILE A 252 -15.81 -17.84 -4.86
N HIS A 253 -14.81 -18.04 -4.02
CA HIS A 253 -14.92 -17.79 -2.59
C HIS A 253 -14.70 -16.31 -2.25
N PHE A 254 -15.49 -15.83 -1.30
CA PHE A 254 -15.37 -14.49 -0.73
C PHE A 254 -15.28 -14.57 0.79
N TYR A 255 -14.60 -13.59 1.36
CA TYR A 255 -14.36 -13.49 2.80
C TYR A 255 -14.55 -12.05 3.27
N LEU A 256 -14.89 -11.90 4.55
CA LEU A 256 -14.96 -10.62 5.23
C LEU A 256 -13.78 -10.52 6.22
N SER A 257 -12.99 -9.45 6.10
CA SER A 257 -11.98 -9.11 7.10
C SER A 257 -12.63 -8.45 8.33
N GLU A 258 -11.93 -8.44 9.46
CA GLU A 258 -12.37 -7.76 10.68
C GLU A 258 -12.72 -6.27 10.48
N ASN A 259 -12.06 -5.60 9.53
CA ASN A 259 -12.35 -4.19 9.21
C ASN A 259 -13.38 -4.02 8.08
N GLN A 260 -14.25 -5.00 7.90
CA GLN A 260 -15.41 -5.01 6.99
C GLN A 260 -15.04 -4.82 5.51
N VAL A 261 -13.87 -5.32 5.09
CA VAL A 261 -13.49 -5.38 3.67
C VAL A 261 -13.83 -6.75 3.12
N ILE A 262 -14.49 -6.78 1.97
CA ILE A 262 -14.76 -8.02 1.25
C ILE A 262 -13.53 -8.38 0.41
N LEU A 263 -13.09 -9.64 0.50
CA LEU A 263 -11.88 -10.15 -0.12
C LEU A 263 -12.20 -11.39 -0.94
N SER A 264 -11.54 -11.56 -2.08
CA SER A 264 -11.58 -12.82 -2.84
C SER A 264 -10.20 -13.10 -3.40
N GLU A 265 -9.77 -14.37 -3.37
CA GLU A 265 -8.54 -14.78 -4.05
C GLU A 265 -8.70 -14.71 -5.58
N GLY A 266 -9.95 -14.75 -6.07
CA GLY A 266 -10.31 -14.91 -7.47
C GLY A 266 -10.45 -16.39 -7.85
N ASP A 267 -10.46 -16.65 -9.15
CA ASP A 267 -10.38 -17.99 -9.73
C ASP A 267 -8.96 -18.59 -9.59
N ALA A 268 -8.70 -19.72 -10.26
CA ALA A 268 -7.38 -20.37 -10.26
C ALA A 268 -6.23 -19.47 -10.76
N ASN A 269 -6.54 -18.39 -11.49
CA ASN A 269 -5.56 -17.40 -11.98
C ASN A 269 -5.49 -16.14 -11.10
N GLY A 270 -6.22 -16.13 -9.98
CA GLY A 270 -6.35 -14.97 -9.10
C GLY A 270 -7.15 -13.82 -9.72
N CYS A 271 -8.11 -14.16 -10.59
CA CYS A 271 -8.93 -13.21 -11.33
C CYS A 271 -10.42 -13.34 -10.97
N LEU A 272 -11.14 -12.22 -10.98
CA LEU A 272 -12.58 -12.16 -11.06
C LEU A 272 -12.97 -11.69 -12.48
N PRO A 273 -13.37 -12.61 -13.38
CA PRO A 273 -13.73 -12.30 -14.75
C PRO A 273 -14.84 -11.25 -14.92
N PRO A 274 -14.87 -10.51 -16.06
CA PRO A 274 -15.87 -9.46 -16.32
C PRO A 274 -17.32 -9.95 -16.36
N LYS A 275 -17.57 -11.26 -16.56
CA LYS A 275 -18.93 -11.85 -16.54
C LYS A 275 -19.68 -11.70 -15.21
N TYR A 276 -18.96 -11.28 -14.15
CA TYR A 276 -19.50 -10.98 -12.83
C TYR A 276 -19.64 -9.48 -12.58
N PHE A 277 -19.41 -8.61 -13.56
CA PHE A 277 -19.66 -7.18 -13.41
C PHE A 277 -21.12 -6.89 -13.75
N THR A 278 -21.86 -6.27 -12.84
CA THR A 278 -23.27 -5.89 -13.07
C THR A 278 -23.39 -4.48 -13.63
N ALA A 279 -22.48 -3.58 -13.26
CA ALA A 279 -22.42 -2.21 -13.75
C ALA A 279 -21.02 -1.63 -13.56
N ALA A 280 -20.68 -0.63 -14.37
CA ALA A 280 -19.53 0.22 -14.14
C ALA A 280 -19.89 1.68 -14.35
N TYR A 281 -19.32 2.57 -13.53
CA TYR A 281 -19.57 4.00 -13.60
C TYR A 281 -18.27 4.80 -13.45
N GLN A 282 -18.13 5.87 -14.21
CA GLN A 282 -17.34 7.00 -13.77
C GLN A 282 -17.95 7.53 -12.47
N ARG A 283 -17.13 7.80 -11.47
CA ARG A 283 -17.61 8.25 -10.16
C ARG A 283 -18.11 9.69 -10.20
N HIS A 284 -17.35 10.60 -10.84
CA HIS A 284 -17.63 12.03 -10.89
C HIS A 284 -17.30 12.64 -12.27
N PRO A 285 -18.28 13.21 -13.01
CA PRO A 285 -19.72 13.01 -12.84
C PRO A 285 -20.11 11.53 -12.99
N ARG A 286 -21.27 11.15 -12.47
CA ARG A 286 -21.72 9.76 -12.55
C ARG A 286 -22.19 9.43 -13.96
N LEU A 287 -21.37 8.69 -14.70
CA LEU A 287 -21.66 8.27 -16.09
C LEU A 287 -21.48 6.76 -16.23
N PRO A 288 -22.40 6.05 -16.89
CA PRO A 288 -22.24 4.62 -17.13
C PRO A 288 -21.06 4.35 -18.05
N LEU A 289 -20.33 3.25 -17.78
CA LEU A 289 -19.24 2.75 -18.61
C LEU A 289 -19.64 1.40 -19.22
N PRO A 290 -19.25 1.11 -20.48
CA PRO A 290 -19.61 -0.14 -21.16
C PRO A 290 -18.87 -1.33 -20.56
N LEU A 291 -19.58 -2.40 -20.23
CA LEU A 291 -18.99 -3.58 -19.58
C LEU A 291 -18.28 -4.53 -20.53
N VAL A 292 -18.68 -4.59 -21.81
CA VAL A 292 -17.97 -5.19 -22.95
C VAL A 292 -18.47 -4.47 -24.20
#